data_AF-A0A4Q3FBC5-F1
#
_entry.id   AF-A0A4Q3FBC5-F1
#
_cell.length_a   1.000
_cell.length_b   1.000
_cell.length_c   1.000
_cell.angle_alpha   90.00
_cell.angle_beta   90.00
_cell.angle_gamma   90.00
#
_symmetry.space_group_name_H-M   'P 1'
#
loop_
_entity.id
_entity.type
_entity.pdbx_description
1 polymer ?
#
loop_
_entity_poly.entity_id
_entity_poly.type
_entity_poly.pdbx_seq_one_letter_code
_entity_poly.pdbx_strand_id
1 'polypeptide(L)'
;MRPILIIASVLMLITHHDLIKFDDFFTSVFPVKSPTVYKNVSSTKTIYHKFSSKTKPDKFEISLKGKTILSGKITFTIHNPSGKLIYKDSFDANLLIDYGINDDNPAVKQQEAYITKRFATFFDNDKFDQPAVKKTDKFDKDYSEDIKVWKEIRADPAAVGFTYLTGEENSRSITWSINQQKVVVYFSCC
;
A
#
# COMPACT_ATOMS: atom_id res chain seq x y z
N MET A 1 11.16 16.50 41.10
CA MET A 1 11.40 17.91 41.53
C MET A 1 11.98 18.67 40.35
N ARG A 2 11.47 19.88 40.09
CA ARG A 2 11.79 20.74 38.92
C ARG A 2 13.21 21.33 39.00
N PRO A 3 13.91 21.62 37.90
CA PRO A 3 15.06 22.51 37.94
C PRO A 3 14.59 23.96 37.88
N ILE A 4 15.16 24.79 38.76
CA ILE A 4 14.94 26.23 38.87
C ILE A 4 15.85 26.94 37.88
N LEU A 5 15.26 27.85 37.12
CA LEU A 5 15.90 28.76 36.16
C LEU A 5 16.62 29.88 36.94
N ILE A 6 17.94 29.99 36.82
CA ILE A 6 18.70 31.14 37.33
C ILE A 6 19.02 32.05 36.14
N ILE A 7 18.35 33.19 36.08
CA ILE A 7 18.67 34.28 35.17
C ILE A 7 19.67 35.18 35.90
N ALA A 8 20.92 35.19 35.47
CA ALA A 8 21.92 36.13 35.96
C ALA A 8 21.80 37.44 35.16
N SER A 9 21.36 38.50 35.83
CA SER A 9 21.36 39.86 35.32
C SER A 9 22.79 40.42 35.36
N VAL A 10 23.37 40.72 34.20
CA VAL A 10 24.62 41.49 34.11
C VAL A 10 24.27 42.94 33.78
N LEU A 11 24.50 43.81 34.74
CA LEU A 11 24.49 45.26 34.61
C LEU A 11 25.84 45.68 34.02
N MET A 12 25.88 46.27 32.83
CA MET A 12 27.10 46.87 32.27
C MET A 12 26.84 48.34 31.97
N LEU A 13 27.58 49.20 32.67
CA LEU A 13 27.65 50.64 32.44
C LEU A 13 28.27 50.93 31.07
N ILE A 14 27.63 51.82 30.33
CA ILE A 14 28.04 52.27 28.99
C ILE A 14 29.00 53.45 29.14
N THR A 15 30.17 53.37 28.52
CA THR A 15 31.01 54.54 28.19
C THR A 15 31.22 54.62 26.68
N HIS A 16 30.91 55.80 26.13
CA HIS A 16 30.93 56.15 24.71
C HIS A 16 32.28 55.93 24.02
N HIS A 17 32.30 55.13 22.95
CA HIS A 17 32.52 55.54 21.55
C HIS A 17 32.65 54.27 20.68
N ASP A 18 32.17 54.35 19.44
CA ASP A 18 32.11 53.33 18.38
C ASP A 18 31.03 52.24 18.47
N LEU A 19 29.97 52.47 17.69
CA LEU A 19 28.91 51.52 17.37
C LEU A 19 29.45 50.41 16.45
N ILE A 20 29.97 49.33 17.03
CA ILE A 20 30.05 48.06 16.33
C ILE A 20 28.62 47.49 16.28
N LYS A 21 28.05 47.38 15.07
CA LYS A 21 26.72 46.83 14.83
C LYS A 21 26.64 45.41 15.38
N PHE A 22 25.67 45.18 16.26
CA PHE A 22 25.37 43.90 16.90
C PHE A 22 24.60 42.95 15.94
N ASP A 23 24.93 42.95 14.66
CA ASP A 23 24.28 42.09 13.64
C ASP A 23 25.22 41.02 13.05
N ASP A 24 26.51 41.04 13.38
CA ASP A 24 27.52 40.19 12.71
C ASP A 24 28.03 38.99 13.53
N PHE A 25 27.37 38.59 14.63
CA PHE A 25 27.87 37.52 15.51
C PHE A 25 27.16 36.15 15.37
N PHE A 26 26.22 35.97 14.44
CA PHE A 26 25.54 34.68 14.19
C PHE A 26 25.67 34.18 12.74
N THR A 27 26.86 34.24 12.16
CA THR A 27 27.17 33.53 10.91
C THR A 27 28.35 32.57 11.09
N SER A 28 28.28 31.76 12.14
CA SER A 28 29.17 30.59 12.32
C SER A 28 28.43 29.29 12.00
N VAL A 29 28.53 28.90 10.74
CA VAL A 29 28.69 27.52 10.24
C VAL A 29 27.88 26.42 10.95
N PHE A 30 26.57 26.39 10.72
CA PHE A 30 25.87 25.11 10.55
C PHE A 30 24.99 25.22 9.31
N PRO A 31 25.17 24.36 8.29
CA PRO A 31 24.16 24.24 7.25
C PRO A 31 22.88 23.74 7.91
N VAL A 32 21.95 24.65 8.21
CA VAL A 32 20.57 24.28 8.52
C VAL A 32 20.05 23.63 7.24
N LYS A 33 20.01 22.30 7.20
CA LYS A 33 19.28 21.57 6.16
C LYS A 33 17.88 22.17 6.15
N SER A 34 17.52 22.86 5.08
CA SER A 34 16.14 23.30 4.87
C SER A 34 15.23 22.09 5.10
N PRO A 35 14.13 22.22 5.86
CA PRO A 35 13.19 21.12 6.02
C PRO A 35 12.79 20.66 4.63
N THR A 36 13.15 19.43 4.27
CA THR A 36 12.73 18.80 3.02
C THR A 36 11.21 18.82 3.02
N VAL A 37 10.62 19.65 2.17
CA VAL A 37 9.20 19.59 1.83
C VAL A 37 9.02 18.26 1.10
N TYR A 38 8.71 17.19 1.85
CA TYR A 38 8.41 15.89 1.27
C TYR A 38 7.12 16.04 0.47
N LYS A 39 7.22 16.06 -0.86
CA LYS A 39 6.07 15.97 -1.74
C LYS A 39 5.39 14.62 -1.49
N ASN A 40 4.16 14.65 -0.99
CA ASN A 40 3.39 13.43 -0.74
C ASN A 40 3.31 12.58 -2.02
N VAL A 41 3.41 11.26 -1.86
CA VAL A 41 3.24 10.29 -2.93
C VAL A 41 1.75 10.02 -3.11
N SER A 42 1.29 10.07 -4.36
CA SER A 42 -0.05 9.65 -4.77
C SER A 42 0.05 9.01 -6.15
N SER A 43 -0.36 7.76 -6.27
CA SER A 43 -0.38 7.02 -7.54
C SER A 43 -1.63 6.15 -7.61
N THR A 44 -2.19 6.00 -8.80
CA THR A 44 -3.37 5.16 -9.05
C THR A 44 -3.17 4.39 -10.33
N LYS A 45 -3.54 3.12 -10.34
CA LYS A 45 -3.64 2.29 -11.54
C LYS A 45 -5.05 1.72 -11.64
N THR A 46 -5.58 1.72 -12.86
CA THR A 46 -6.94 1.25 -13.15
C THR A 46 -6.90 0.31 -14.35
N ILE A 47 -7.66 -0.78 -14.27
CA ILE A 47 -7.97 -1.63 -15.43
C ILE A 47 -9.46 -1.96 -15.46
N TYR A 48 -9.92 -2.46 -16.60
CA TYR A 48 -11.27 -2.97 -16.78
C TYR A 48 -11.20 -4.46 -17.10
N HIS A 49 -11.79 -5.30 -16.26
CA HIS A 49 -11.74 -6.76 -16.42
C HIS A 49 -13.11 -7.38 -16.12
N LYS A 50 -13.50 -8.41 -16.87
CA LYS A 50 -14.71 -9.17 -16.57
C LYS A 50 -14.49 -9.97 -15.28
N PHE A 51 -15.36 -9.77 -14.28
CA PHE A 51 -15.21 -10.43 -12.98
C PHE A 51 -16.56 -10.74 -12.35
N SER A 52 -17.38 -9.73 -12.02
CA SER A 52 -18.73 -9.92 -11.47
C SER A 52 -19.81 -10.07 -12.55
N SER A 53 -19.47 -9.87 -13.82
CA SER A 53 -20.38 -9.99 -14.96
C SER A 53 -19.71 -10.70 -16.13
N LYS A 54 -20.50 -11.53 -16.83
CA LYS A 54 -20.06 -12.29 -18.02
C LYS A 54 -19.87 -11.39 -19.25
N THR A 55 -20.54 -10.23 -19.29
CA THR A 55 -20.62 -9.39 -20.49
C THR A 55 -19.97 -8.03 -20.31
N LYS A 56 -20.06 -7.41 -19.13
CA LYS A 56 -19.55 -6.06 -18.88
C LYS A 56 -18.36 -6.12 -17.91
N PRO A 57 -17.27 -5.37 -18.17
CA PRO A 57 -16.14 -5.35 -17.27
C PRO A 57 -16.41 -4.53 -16.01
N ASP A 58 -15.78 -4.93 -14.92
CA ASP A 58 -15.68 -4.21 -13.66
C ASP A 58 -14.46 -3.29 -13.69
N LYS A 59 -14.50 -2.21 -12.90
CA LYS A 59 -13.35 -1.33 -12.71
C LYS A 59 -12.52 -1.81 -11.52
N PHE A 60 -11.32 -2.30 -11.78
CA PHE A 60 -10.31 -2.59 -10.77
C PHE A 60 -9.41 -1.38 -10.60
N GLU A 61 -9.18 -0.96 -9.35
CA GLU A 61 -8.37 0.23 -9.06
C GLU A 61 -7.51 -0.01 -7.83
N ILE A 62 -6.20 0.20 -7.96
CA ILE A 62 -5.25 0.24 -6.85
C ILE A 62 -4.68 1.64 -6.73
N SER A 63 -4.60 2.17 -5.52
CA SER A 63 -4.00 3.47 -5.23
C SER A 63 -3.00 3.39 -4.10
N LEU A 64 -1.92 4.16 -4.21
CA LEU A 64 -0.87 4.35 -3.21
C LEU A 64 -0.90 5.81 -2.76
N LYS A 65 -1.02 6.05 -1.45
CA LYS A 65 -0.97 7.42 -0.88
C LYS A 65 -0.16 7.46 0.40
N GLY A 66 0.74 8.43 0.54
CA GLY A 66 1.54 8.58 1.76
C GLY A 66 2.58 9.69 1.68
N LYS A 67 3.37 9.84 2.76
CA LYS A 67 4.52 10.76 2.78
C LYS A 67 5.66 10.28 1.89
N THR A 68 5.87 8.96 1.84
CA THR A 68 6.84 8.24 1.01
C THR A 68 6.16 7.04 0.37
N ILE A 69 6.83 6.33 -0.56
CA ILE A 69 6.31 5.06 -1.10
C ILE A 69 6.29 4.02 0.01
N LEU A 70 7.40 3.90 0.76
CA LEU A 70 7.58 2.87 1.78
C LEU A 70 6.58 2.99 2.94
N SER A 71 6.31 4.22 3.40
CA SER A 71 5.34 4.49 4.47
C SER A 71 3.92 4.77 3.95
N GLY A 72 3.65 4.46 2.67
CA GLY A 72 2.38 4.72 2.04
C GLY A 72 1.33 3.68 2.37
N LYS A 73 0.08 4.00 2.07
CA LYS A 73 -1.06 3.08 2.18
C LYS A 73 -1.57 2.70 0.80
N ILE A 74 -1.77 1.41 0.58
CA ILE A 74 -2.45 0.86 -0.58
C ILE A 74 -3.96 0.79 -0.30
N THR A 75 -4.76 1.15 -1.29
CA THR A 75 -6.20 0.86 -1.33
C THR A 75 -6.53 0.21 -2.66
N PHE A 76 -7.02 -1.02 -2.61
CA PHE A 76 -7.52 -1.77 -3.75
C PHE A 76 -9.06 -1.79 -3.72
N THR A 77 -9.70 -1.50 -4.85
CA THR A 77 -11.16 -1.56 -4.98
C THR A 77 -11.58 -2.22 -6.28
N ILE A 78 -12.79 -2.80 -6.27
CA ILE A 78 -13.49 -3.25 -7.46
C ILE A 78 -14.87 -2.59 -7.46
N HIS A 79 -15.21 -1.93 -8.57
CA HIS A 79 -16.55 -1.43 -8.83
C HIS A 79 -17.18 -2.22 -9.97
N ASN A 80 -18.42 -2.65 -9.79
CA ASN A 80 -19.17 -3.35 -10.82
C ASN A 80 -19.53 -2.40 -11.99
N PRO A 81 -20.19 -2.87 -13.07
CA PRO A 81 -20.46 -2.05 -14.24
C PRO A 81 -21.47 -0.91 -14.00
N SER A 82 -22.22 -0.95 -12.88
CA SER A 82 -23.10 0.15 -12.46
C SER A 82 -22.38 1.18 -11.58
N GLY A 83 -21.08 1.03 -11.35
CA GLY A 83 -20.28 1.89 -10.48
C GLY A 83 -20.39 1.58 -9.00
N LYS A 84 -21.08 0.51 -8.59
CA LYS A 84 -21.21 0.11 -7.18
C LYS A 84 -19.90 -0.52 -6.71
N LEU A 85 -19.37 -0.07 -5.57
CA LEU A 85 -18.26 -0.72 -4.89
C LEU A 85 -18.69 -2.12 -4.43
N ILE A 86 -18.00 -3.15 -4.92
CA ILE A 86 -18.26 -4.56 -4.58
C ILE A 86 -17.11 -5.22 -3.84
N TYR A 87 -15.93 -4.60 -3.84
CA TYR A 87 -14.78 -5.05 -3.07
C TYR A 87 -13.89 -3.88 -2.67
N LYS A 88 -13.32 -3.95 -1.46
CA LYS A 88 -12.31 -3.01 -0.97
C LYS A 88 -11.35 -3.72 -0.03
N ASP A 89 -10.07 -3.46 -0.21
CA ASP A 89 -9.01 -3.86 0.71
C ASP A 89 -8.02 -2.71 0.90
N SER A 90 -7.34 -2.68 2.05
CA SER A 90 -6.33 -1.65 2.35
C SER A 90 -5.26 -2.17 3.29
N PHE A 91 -4.01 -1.91 2.93
CA PHE A 91 -2.83 -2.42 3.62
C PHE A 91 -1.66 -1.45 3.41
N ASP A 92 -0.60 -1.60 4.20
CA ASP A 92 0.58 -0.76 4.09
C ASP A 92 1.42 -1.15 2.86
N ALA A 93 2.02 -0.16 2.21
CA ALA A 93 2.73 -0.37 0.94
C ALA A 93 3.96 -1.28 1.07
N ASN A 94 4.59 -1.31 2.25
CA ASN A 94 5.69 -2.22 2.56
C ASN A 94 5.28 -3.70 2.46
N LEU A 95 4.00 -4.04 2.61
CA LEU A 95 3.52 -5.41 2.40
C LEU A 95 3.51 -5.85 0.93
N LEU A 96 3.83 -4.95 -0.02
CA LEU A 96 4.12 -5.37 -1.40
C LEU A 96 5.53 -5.95 -1.56
N ILE A 97 6.41 -5.80 -0.56
CA ILE A 97 7.73 -6.42 -0.54
C ILE A 97 7.56 -7.90 -0.16
N ASP A 98 8.13 -8.77 -0.99
CA ASP A 98 8.22 -10.21 -0.77
C ASP A 98 9.71 -10.64 -0.89
N TYR A 99 9.99 -11.95 -0.94
CA TYR A 99 11.35 -12.48 -1.11
C TYR A 99 12.06 -12.08 -2.43
N GLY A 100 11.44 -11.24 -3.28
CA GLY A 100 12.06 -10.75 -4.51
C GLY A 100 13.20 -9.74 -4.31
N ILE A 101 13.48 -9.31 -3.08
CA ILE A 101 14.68 -8.53 -2.74
C ILE A 101 15.72 -9.46 -2.11
N ASN A 102 16.75 -9.82 -2.87
CA ASN A 102 17.86 -10.67 -2.41
C ASN A 102 18.93 -9.84 -1.67
N ASP A 103 18.54 -9.21 -0.56
CA ASP A 103 19.40 -8.42 0.33
C ASP A 103 18.80 -8.47 1.74
N ASP A 104 19.58 -8.87 2.74
CA ASP A 104 19.12 -8.97 4.13
C ASP A 104 18.81 -7.59 4.75
N ASN A 105 19.37 -6.52 4.19
CA ASN A 105 19.15 -5.15 4.65
C ASN A 105 19.08 -4.17 3.46
N PRO A 106 18.02 -4.23 2.65
CA PRO A 106 17.93 -3.46 1.43
C PRO A 106 17.82 -1.97 1.73
N ALA A 107 18.55 -1.16 0.98
CA ALA A 107 18.44 0.29 1.07
C ALA A 107 17.00 0.75 0.77
N VAL A 108 16.56 1.83 1.41
CA VAL A 108 15.20 2.39 1.22
C VAL A 108 14.84 2.57 -0.26
N LYS A 109 15.78 3.03 -1.08
CA LYS A 109 15.58 3.21 -2.52
C LYS A 109 15.29 1.88 -3.25
N GLN A 110 15.91 0.78 -2.85
CA GLN A 110 15.64 -0.55 -3.42
C GLN A 110 14.24 -1.03 -3.02
N GLN A 111 13.86 -0.84 -1.76
CA GLN A 111 12.52 -1.17 -1.26
C GLN A 111 11.44 -0.38 -2.01
N GLU A 112 11.60 0.94 -2.15
CA GLU A 112 10.64 1.78 -2.88
C GLU A 112 10.56 1.44 -4.38
N ALA A 113 11.70 1.10 -5.01
CA ALA A 113 11.71 0.61 -6.38
C ALA A 113 10.97 -0.73 -6.52
N TYR A 114 11.11 -1.63 -5.54
CA TYR A 114 10.40 -2.90 -5.50
C TYR A 114 8.89 -2.70 -5.36
N ILE A 115 8.45 -1.88 -4.41
CA ILE A 115 7.03 -1.51 -4.23
C ILE A 115 6.47 -0.91 -5.51
N THR A 116 7.22 -0.04 -6.18
CA THR A 116 6.81 0.59 -7.44
C THR A 116 6.62 -0.44 -8.54
N LYS A 117 7.53 -1.42 -8.67
CA LYS A 117 7.40 -2.53 -9.60
C LYS A 117 6.14 -3.35 -9.30
N ARG A 118 5.93 -3.74 -8.05
CA ARG A 118 4.80 -4.56 -7.61
C ARG A 118 3.46 -3.85 -7.79
N PHE A 119 3.42 -2.55 -7.53
CA PHE A 119 2.27 -1.70 -7.83
C PHE A 119 1.98 -1.66 -9.33
N ALA A 120 3.04 -1.51 -10.15
CA ALA A 120 2.90 -1.47 -11.60
C ALA A 120 2.40 -2.80 -12.18
N THR A 121 2.74 -3.94 -11.58
CA THR A 121 2.34 -5.29 -12.02
C THR A 121 1.16 -5.88 -11.24
N PHE A 122 0.48 -5.08 -10.40
CA PHE A 122 -0.56 -5.58 -9.49
C PHE A 122 -1.75 -6.22 -10.21
N PHE A 123 -2.01 -5.81 -11.45
CA PHE A 123 -3.10 -6.31 -12.28
C PHE A 123 -2.61 -7.01 -13.56
N ASP A 124 -1.42 -7.61 -13.53
CA ASP A 124 -0.93 -8.37 -14.68
C ASP A 124 -1.85 -9.57 -14.96
N ASN A 125 -1.90 -10.02 -16.22
CA ASN A 125 -2.84 -11.05 -16.65
C ASN A 125 -2.65 -12.39 -15.92
N ASP A 126 -1.44 -12.65 -15.42
CA ASP A 126 -1.12 -13.84 -14.63
C ASP A 126 -1.79 -13.84 -13.23
N LYS A 127 -2.39 -12.72 -12.82
CA LYS A 127 -3.17 -12.60 -11.59
C LYS A 127 -4.62 -13.01 -11.74
N PHE A 128 -5.05 -13.29 -12.97
CA PHE A 128 -6.42 -13.68 -13.27
C PHE A 128 -6.49 -15.13 -13.74
N ASP A 129 -7.32 -15.95 -13.08
CA ASP A 129 -7.56 -17.34 -13.45
C ASP A 129 -9.02 -17.52 -13.87
N GLN A 130 -9.24 -18.29 -14.94
CA GLN A 130 -10.57 -18.76 -15.33
C GLN A 130 -10.47 -20.24 -15.76
N PRO A 131 -11.11 -21.18 -15.05
CA PRO A 131 -11.98 -20.98 -13.89
C PRO A 131 -11.21 -20.54 -12.63
N ALA A 132 -11.87 -19.80 -11.74
CA ALA A 132 -11.32 -19.37 -10.44
C ALA A 132 -10.83 -20.56 -9.58
N VAL A 133 -11.56 -21.69 -9.62
CA VAL A 133 -11.15 -22.95 -8.99
C VAL A 133 -11.12 -24.03 -10.05
N LYS A 134 -9.95 -24.60 -10.31
CA LYS A 134 -9.74 -25.65 -11.32
C LYS A 134 -10.34 -26.97 -10.84
N LYS A 135 -10.68 -27.85 -11.78
CA LYS A 135 -11.21 -29.19 -11.44
C LYS A 135 -10.21 -30.05 -10.67
N THR A 136 -8.91 -29.78 -10.81
CA THR A 136 -7.82 -30.47 -10.10
C THR A 136 -7.58 -29.93 -8.69
N ASP A 137 -8.09 -28.74 -8.38
CA ASP A 137 -7.86 -28.11 -7.09
C ASP A 137 -8.58 -28.90 -5.99
N LYS A 138 -7.93 -28.96 -4.83
CA LYS A 138 -8.46 -29.57 -3.62
C LYS A 138 -8.88 -28.46 -2.67
N PHE A 139 -9.98 -28.68 -1.96
CA PHE A 139 -10.37 -27.81 -0.87
C PHE A 139 -9.34 -27.97 0.26
N ASP A 140 -8.78 -26.85 0.70
CA ASP A 140 -7.90 -26.80 1.86
C ASP A 140 -8.58 -26.02 2.97
N LYS A 141 -8.90 -26.70 4.08
CA LYS A 141 -9.62 -26.10 5.20
C LYS A 141 -8.78 -25.08 5.98
N ASP A 142 -7.45 -25.13 5.84
CA ASP A 142 -6.54 -24.24 6.54
C ASP A 142 -6.41 -22.89 5.81
N TYR A 143 -6.74 -22.86 4.51
CA TYR A 143 -6.63 -21.68 3.63
C TYR A 143 -7.96 -21.25 2.98
N SER A 144 -9.03 -22.02 3.13
CA SER A 144 -10.36 -21.72 2.59
C SER A 144 -11.42 -21.75 3.69
N GLU A 145 -12.12 -20.63 3.89
CA GLU A 145 -13.05 -20.45 5.01
C GLU A 145 -14.35 -21.26 4.89
N ASP A 146 -14.88 -21.44 3.68
CA ASP A 146 -16.20 -22.04 3.47
C ASP A 146 -16.21 -23.03 2.29
N ILE A 147 -16.39 -24.31 2.62
CA ILE A 147 -16.47 -25.40 1.64
C ILE A 147 -17.68 -25.28 0.70
N LYS A 148 -18.80 -24.70 1.16
CA LYS A 148 -19.98 -24.50 0.31
C LYS A 148 -19.70 -23.45 -0.76
N VAL A 149 -19.07 -22.34 -0.36
CA VAL A 149 -18.63 -21.28 -1.27
C VAL A 149 -17.60 -21.80 -2.25
N TRP A 150 -16.61 -22.54 -1.76
CA TRP A 150 -15.58 -23.14 -2.62
C TRP A 150 -16.19 -24.10 -3.65
N LYS A 151 -17.16 -24.93 -3.25
CA LYS A 151 -17.88 -25.85 -4.16
C LYS A 151 -18.73 -25.10 -5.19
N GLU A 152 -19.41 -24.02 -4.78
CA GLU A 152 -20.15 -23.14 -5.70
C GLU A 152 -19.23 -22.59 -6.78
N ILE A 153 -18.10 -22.01 -6.38
CA ILE A 153 -17.15 -21.40 -7.31
C ILE A 153 -16.59 -22.45 -8.26
N ARG A 154 -16.20 -23.62 -7.75
CA ARG A 154 -15.70 -24.73 -8.57
C ARG A 154 -16.74 -25.26 -9.57
N ALA A 155 -18.02 -25.14 -9.25
CA ALA A 155 -19.11 -25.54 -10.14
C ALA A 155 -19.35 -24.54 -11.29
N ASP A 156 -18.85 -23.30 -11.18
CA ASP A 156 -18.95 -22.28 -12.24
C ASP A 156 -17.63 -22.16 -13.02
N PRO A 157 -17.50 -22.79 -14.19
CA PRO A 157 -16.29 -22.66 -15.02
C PRO A 157 -16.11 -21.25 -15.60
N ALA A 158 -17.13 -20.40 -15.54
CA ALA A 158 -17.05 -19.02 -15.99
C ALA A 158 -16.59 -18.05 -14.89
N ALA A 159 -16.47 -18.51 -13.64
CA ALA A 159 -15.98 -17.69 -12.54
C ALA A 159 -14.53 -17.26 -12.80
N VAL A 160 -14.26 -15.97 -12.63
CA VAL A 160 -12.91 -15.39 -12.76
C VAL A 160 -12.35 -15.16 -11.37
N GLY A 161 -11.21 -15.77 -11.09
CA GLY A 161 -10.42 -15.54 -9.88
C GLY A 161 -9.46 -14.38 -10.10
N PHE A 162 -9.23 -13.59 -9.05
CA PHE A 162 -8.14 -12.63 -8.99
C PHE A 162 -7.29 -12.90 -7.75
N THR A 163 -5.99 -13.04 -7.93
CA THR A 163 -5.05 -13.35 -6.85
C THR A 163 -4.02 -12.25 -6.70
N TYR A 164 -3.86 -11.74 -5.48
CA TYR A 164 -2.88 -10.72 -5.16
C TYR A 164 -2.16 -11.03 -3.85
N LEU A 165 -0.98 -10.44 -3.69
CA LEU A 165 -0.12 -10.62 -2.51
C LEU A 165 -0.20 -9.38 -1.61
N THR A 166 -0.34 -9.63 -0.31
CA THR A 166 -0.30 -8.67 0.80
C THR A 166 0.73 -9.07 1.85
N GLY A 167 1.93 -9.43 1.39
CA GLY A 167 3.08 -9.82 2.20
C GLY A 167 3.99 -10.78 1.44
N GLU A 168 5.02 -11.28 2.13
CA GLU A 168 6.00 -12.23 1.61
C GLU A 168 5.37 -13.52 1.11
N GLU A 169 4.46 -14.10 1.89
CA GLU A 169 3.77 -15.34 1.53
C GLU A 169 2.23 -15.13 1.46
N ASN A 170 1.76 -13.96 1.93
CA ASN A 170 0.35 -13.72 2.17
C ASN A 170 -0.41 -13.44 0.87
N SER A 171 -0.93 -14.50 0.26
CA SER A 171 -1.75 -14.43 -0.95
C SER A 171 -3.23 -14.45 -0.60
N ARG A 172 -4.00 -13.71 -1.39
CA ARG A 172 -5.46 -13.70 -1.32
C ARG A 172 -6.04 -13.87 -2.70
N SER A 173 -6.89 -14.88 -2.84
CA SER A 173 -7.62 -15.19 -4.06
C SER A 173 -9.11 -14.91 -3.86
N ILE A 174 -9.64 -14.02 -4.70
CA ILE A 174 -11.02 -13.55 -4.63
C ILE A 174 -11.79 -13.85 -5.92
N THR A 175 -13.09 -14.03 -5.79
CA THR A 175 -14.01 -14.19 -6.94
C THR A 175 -15.38 -13.59 -6.60
N TRP A 176 -16.22 -13.39 -7.61
CA TRP A 176 -17.63 -13.05 -7.40
C TRP A 176 -18.47 -14.30 -7.13
N SER A 177 -19.14 -14.36 -5.97
CA SER A 177 -20.15 -15.38 -5.72
C SER A 177 -21.50 -14.94 -6.29
N ILE A 178 -22.05 -15.76 -7.20
CA ILE A 178 -23.37 -15.53 -7.77
C ILE A 178 -24.44 -15.72 -6.70
N ASN A 179 -24.31 -16.70 -5.81
CA ASN A 179 -25.32 -16.96 -4.79
C ASN A 179 -25.36 -15.85 -3.72
N GLN A 180 -24.20 -15.33 -3.33
CA GLN A 180 -24.11 -14.32 -2.28
C GLN A 180 -24.15 -12.88 -2.79
N GLN A 181 -24.05 -12.68 -4.11
CA GLN A 181 -24.02 -11.35 -4.75
C GLN A 181 -22.94 -10.43 -4.13
N LYS A 182 -21.77 -11.02 -3.83
CA LYS A 182 -20.61 -10.29 -3.31
C LYS A 182 -19.31 -10.96 -3.73
N VAL A 183 -18.22 -10.22 -3.59
CA VAL A 183 -16.87 -10.78 -3.70
C VAL A 183 -16.57 -11.60 -2.45
N VAL A 184 -16.04 -12.80 -2.65
CA VAL A 184 -15.67 -13.75 -1.60
C VAL A 184 -14.20 -14.12 -1.75
N VAL A 185 -13.54 -14.35 -0.61
CA VAL A 185 -12.22 -14.99 -0.57
C VAL A 185 -12.44 -16.48 -0.62
N TYR A 186 -11.81 -17.17 -1.57
CA TYR A 186 -11.94 -18.63 -1.70
C TYR A 186 -10.63 -19.37 -1.38
N PHE A 187 -9.53 -18.63 -1.32
CA PHE A 187 -8.23 -19.11 -0.87
C PHE A 187 -7.44 -17.93 -0.32
N SER A 188 -6.82 -18.10 0.84
CA SER A 188 -5.84 -17.16 1.37
C SER A 188 -4.71 -17.99 1.96
N CYS A 189 -3.52 -17.96 1.36
CA CYS A 189 -2.34 -18.62 1.92
C CYS A 189 -1.52 -17.61 2.70
N CYS A 190 -0.90 -18.11 3.76
CA CYS A 190 0.10 -17.42 4.55
C CYS A 190 1.31 -17.06 3.71
#